data_AF-A0A3C0UP82-F1
#
_entry.id   AF-A0A3C0UP82-F1
#
_cell.length_a   1.000
_cell.length_b   1.000
_cell.length_c   1.000
_cell.angle_alpha   90.00
_cell.angle_beta   90.00
_cell.angle_gamma   90.00
#
_symmetry.space_group_name_H-M   'P 1'
#
loop_
_entity.id
_entity.type
_entity.pdbx_description
1 polymer ?
#
loop_
_entity_poly.entity_id
_entity_poly.type
_entity_poly.pdbx_seq_one_letter_code
_entity_poly.pdbx_strand_id
1 'polypeptide(L)' 'MNFDFRKYHVRAINARDEAEKAAINQELKDLYDSLSEADQKVFNEELQKFLVSQYKAIGDEYQALKSGGAFPSDN' A
#
# COMPACT_ATOMS: atom_id res chain seq x y z
N MET A 1 -4.37 11.02 14.59
CA MET A 1 -3.18 10.18 14.38
C MET A 1 -2.82 10.20 12.91
N ASN A 2 -1.54 10.15 12.55
CA ASN A 2 -1.10 9.99 11.17
C ASN A 2 -0.26 8.72 11.08
N PHE A 3 -0.76 7.69 10.42
CA PHE A 3 -0.09 6.40 10.30
C PHE A 3 0.68 6.36 8.98
N ASP A 4 2.00 6.18 9.05
CA ASP A 4 2.85 6.14 7.85
C ASP A 4 2.86 4.76 7.20
N PHE A 5 1.71 4.37 6.62
CA PHE A 5 1.58 3.09 5.91
C PHE A 5 2.52 2.98 4.71
N ARG A 6 2.87 4.12 4.09
CA ARG A 6 3.83 4.16 2.98
C ARG A 6 5.20 3.64 3.42
N LYS A 7 5.68 4.01 4.61
CA LYS A 7 6.94 3.48 5.15
C LYS A 7 6.94 1.96 5.23
N TYR A 8 5.88 1.35 5.80
CA TYR A 8 5.77 -0.11 5.91
C TYR A 8 5.67 -0.77 4.53
N HIS A 9 4.88 -0.18 3.62
CA HIS A 9 4.71 -0.69 2.27
C HIS A 9 6.03 -0.69 1.47
N VAL A 10 6.76 0.42 1.46
CA VAL A 10 8.05 0.53 0.75
C VAL A 10 9.08 -0.42 1.34
N ARG A 11 9.15 -0.56 2.66
CA ARG A 11 10.04 -1.55 3.30
C ARG A 11 9.67 -2.97 2.90
N ALA A 12 8.39 -3.31 2.89
CA ALA A 12 7.92 -4.64 2.55
C ALA A 12 8.16 -5.00 1.06
N ILE A 13 8.09 -4.03 0.14
CA ILE A 13 8.43 -4.22 -1.28
C ILE A 13 9.93 -4.46 -1.47
N ASN A 14 10.77 -3.77 -0.68
CA ASN A 14 12.23 -3.88 -0.76
C ASN A 14 12.83 -4.96 0.15
N ALA A 15 11.99 -5.74 0.83
CA ALA A 15 12.43 -6.82 1.69
C ALA A 15 13.21 -7.88 0.87
N ARG A 16 14.33 -8.33 1.42
CA ARG A 16 15.25 -9.26 0.74
C ARG A 16 14.72 -10.68 0.73
N ASP A 17 13.90 -11.02 1.72
CA ASP A 17 13.28 -12.33 1.89
C ASP A 17 11.93 -12.25 2.62
N GLU A 18 11.27 -13.40 2.73
CA GLU A 18 9.98 -13.52 3.41
C GLU A 18 10.08 -13.26 4.92
N ALA A 19 11.23 -13.51 5.55
CA ALA A 19 11.43 -13.30 6.98
C ALA A 19 11.47 -11.81 7.33
N GLU A 20 12.15 -11.00 6.52
CA GLU A 20 12.17 -9.54 6.65
C GLU A 20 10.78 -8.96 6.41
N LYS A 21 10.06 -9.45 5.39
CA LYS A 21 8.67 -9.06 5.16
C LYS A 21 7.76 -9.42 6.34
N ALA A 22 7.94 -10.60 6.92
CA ALA A 22 7.19 -11.03 8.10
C ALA A 22 7.49 -10.16 9.32
N ALA A 23 8.76 -9.77 9.53
CA ALA A 23 9.15 -8.86 10.60
C ALA A 23 8.48 -7.48 10.45
N ILE A 24 8.45 -6.92 9.24
CA ILE A 24 7.76 -5.64 8.95
C ILE A 24 6.26 -5.74 9.23
N ASN A 25 5.63 -6.85 8.84
CA ASN A 25 4.21 -7.09 9.15
C ASN A 25 3.96 -7.22 10.65
N GLN A 26 4.90 -7.83 11.38
CA GLN A 26 4.82 -7.93 12.83
C GLN A 26 4.94 -6.54 13.49
N GLU A 27 5.86 -5.69 13.05
CA GLU A 27 5.95 -4.31 13.54
C GLU A 27 4.64 -3.53 13.33
N LEU A 28 3.99 -3.70 12.19
CA LEU A 28 2.71 -3.05 11.89
C LEU A 28 1.58 -3.58 12.79
N LYS A 29 1.58 -4.89 13.08
CA LYS A 29 0.64 -5.52 13.99
C LYS A 29 0.85 -5.08 15.44
N ASP A 30 2.10 -5.03 15.89
CA ASP A 30 2.44 -4.57 17.24
C ASP A 30 2.03 -3.11 17.45
N LEU A 31 2.19 -2.27 16.41
CA LEU A 31 1.65 -0.91 16.42
C LEU A 31 0.13 -0.92 16.61
N TYR A 32 -0.61 -1.72 15.84
CA TYR A 32 -2.08 -1.83 15.98
C TYR A 32 -2.52 -2.31 17.37
N ASP A 33 -1.84 -3.33 17.90
CA ASP A 33 -2.15 -3.91 19.22
C ASP A 33 -1.85 -2.93 20.37
N SER A 34 -0.95 -1.96 20.16
CA SER A 34 -0.66 -0.90 21.13
C SER A 34 -1.70 0.24 21.17
N LEU A 35 -2.64 0.29 20.21
CA LEU A 35 -3.63 1.35 20.09
C LEU A 35 -4.85 1.11 20.99
N SER A 36 -5.51 2.21 21.37
CA SER A 36 -6.85 2.15 21.97
C SER A 36 -7.89 1.68 20.93
N GLU A 37 -9.05 1.18 21.37
CA GLU A 37 -10.12 0.77 20.45
C GLU A 37 -10.57 1.90 19.50
N ALA A 38 -10.61 3.13 20.00
CA ALA A 38 -10.95 4.30 19.19
C ALA A 38 -9.90 4.55 18.11
N ASP A 39 -8.62 4.43 18.45
CA ASP A 39 -7.50 4.62 17.52
C ASP A 39 -7.34 3.45 16.54
N GLN A 40 -7.65 2.23 16.97
CA GLN A 40 -7.71 1.06 16.09
C GLN A 40 -8.74 1.25 14.97
N LYS A 41 -9.90 1.85 15.29
CA LYS A 41 -10.90 2.18 14.28
C LYS A 41 -10.35 3.18 13.25
N VAL A 42 -9.71 4.25 13.72
CA VAL A 42 -9.06 5.24 12.83
C VAL A 42 -7.95 4.60 12.01
N PHE A 43 -7.13 3.74 12.60
CA PHE A 43 -6.09 2.99 11.91
C PHE A 43 -6.66 2.14 10.78
N ASN A 44 -7.73 1.41 11.03
CA ASN A 44 -8.37 0.55 10.03
C ASN A 44 -8.95 1.37 8.87
N GLU A 45 -9.61 2.49 9.15
CA GLU A 45 -10.14 3.39 8.12
C GLU A 45 -9.02 3.99 7.25
N GLU A 46 -7.94 4.46 7.87
CA GLU A 46 -6.79 5.04 7.15
C GLU A 46 -6.01 3.96 6.37
N LEU A 47 -5.87 2.75 6.90
CA LEU A 47 -5.26 1.61 6.20
C LEU A 47 -6.06 1.26 4.95
N GLN A 48 -7.39 1.18 5.06
CA GLN A 48 -8.25 0.91 3.91
C GLN A 48 -8.14 1.99 2.83
N LYS A 49 -8.16 3.27 3.22
CA LYS A 49 -7.95 4.38 2.28
C LYS A 49 -6.60 4.28 1.59
N PHE A 50 -5.54 3.97 2.35
CA PHE A 50 -4.21 3.77 1.79
C PHE A 50 -4.20 2.63 0.77
N LEU A 51 -4.74 1.45 1.09
CA LEU A 51 -4.79 0.31 0.18
C LEU A 51 -5.55 0.64 -1.11
N VAL A 52 -6.74 1.26 -1.00
CA VAL A 52 -7.54 1.69 -2.17
C VAL A 52 -6.75 2.69 -3.04
N SER A 53 -5.99 3.60 -2.44
CA SER A 53 -5.13 4.53 -3.18
C SER A 53 -4.03 3.83 -3.99
N GLN A 54 -3.46 2.74 -3.45
CA GLN A 54 -2.46 1.95 -4.18
C GLN A 54 -3.08 1.20 -5.36
N TYR A 55 -4.28 0.62 -5.19
CA TYR A 55 -5.00 -0.02 -6.30
C TYR A 55 -5.38 0.97 -7.41
N LYS A 56 -5.82 2.17 -7.04
CA LYS A 56 -6.14 3.21 -8.02
C LYS A 56 -4.90 3.64 -8.81
N ALA A 57 -3.76 3.82 -8.13
CA ALA A 57 -2.50 4.16 -8.80
C ALA A 57 -2.10 3.10 -9.84
N ILE A 58 -2.22 1.81 -9.52
CA ILE A 58 -1.95 0.71 -10.46
C ILE A 58 -2.90 0.78 -11.67
N GLY A 59 -4.19 1.06 -11.45
CA GLY A 59 -5.17 1.19 -12.52
C GLY A 59 -4.90 2.38 -13.44
N ASP A 60 -4.54 3.53 -12.87
CA ASP A 60 -4.23 4.75 -13.62
C ASP A 60 -2.92 4.61 -14.41
N GLU A 61 -1.88 3.96 -13.85
CA GLU A 61 -0.63 3.64 -14.56
C GLU A 61 -0.87 2.70 -15.75
N TYR A 62 -1.70 1.66 -15.58
CA TYR A 62 -2.06 0.76 -16.68
C TYR A 62 -2.81 1.48 -17.82
N GLN A 63 -3.75 2.37 -17.48
CA GLN A 63 -4.46 3.16 -18.48
C GLN A 63 -3.54 4.18 -19.17
N ALA A 64 -2.63 4.81 -18.43
CA ALA A 64 -1.65 5.75 -19.00
C ALA A 64 -0.69 5.05 -19.98
N LEU A 65 -0.25 3.83 -19.68
CA LEU A 65 0.55 3.02 -20.61
C LEU A 65 -0.24 2.60 -21.86
N LYS A 66 -1.52 2.26 -21.70
CA LYS A 66 -2.42 1.92 -22.81
C LYS A 66 -2.74 3.13 -23.69
N SER A 67 -2.87 4.31 -23.11
CA SER A 67 -3.15 5.56 -23.83
C SER A 67 -1.89 6.25 -24.36
N GLY A 68 -0.72 5.97 -23.80
CA GLY A 68 0.58 6.54 -24.20
C GLY A 68 1.43 5.63 -25.10
N GLY A 69 1.05 4.36 -25.28
CA GLY A 69 1.73 3.41 -26.15
C GLY A 69 1.12 3.36 -27.55
N ALA A 70 1.92 3.78 -28.53
CA ALA A 70 1.65 3.65 -29.96
C ALA A 70 1.21 2.23 -30.35
N PHE A 71 -0.06 2.08 -30.72
CA PHE A 71 -0.42 1.15 -31.79
C PHE A 71 -0.62 2.03 -33.04
N PRO A 72 0.11 1.78 -34.14
CA PRO A 72 -0.32 2.32 -35.43
C PRO A 72 -1.75 1.82 -35.62
N SER A 73 -2.67 2.74 -35.89
CA SER A 73 -3.96 2.39 -36.47
C SER A 73 -3.65 1.70 -37.80
N ASP A 74 -3.62 0.37 -37.79
CA ASP A 74 -3.65 -0.39 -39.02
C ASP A 74 -5.02 -0.16 -39.66
N ASN A 75 -4.92 0.32 -40.88
CA ASN A 75 -5.94 0.79 -41.81
C ASN A 75 -6.91 -0.32 -42.25
#